data_AF-A0A4Q5KQ01-F1
#
_entry.id   AF-A0A4Q5KQ01-F1
#
_cell.length_a   1.000
_cell.length_b   1.000
_cell.length_c   1.000
_cell.angle_alpha   90.00
_cell.angle_beta   90.00
_cell.angle_gamma   90.00
#
_symmetry.space_group_name_H-M   'P 1'
#
loop_
_entity.id
_entity.type
_entity.pdbx_description
1 polymer ?
#
loop_
_entity_poly.entity_id
_entity_poly.type
_entity_poly.pdbx_seq_one_letter_code
_entity_poly.pdbx_strand_id
1 'polypeptide(L)'
;MNVFNNQNKKNTKKFTILIVDDCLVSSLCLSKLLMLLGFDSVDHAKTYQQAIKACSKKRYSLLFIDYHLEQVLNGSELYDLLKMKGFIEPYTRVITVSGDNTTQTVLSTLSKGNGDYLCKPISKSILSHKMTDAYQEFHLFKKLYTIRKKGDNEQLKEYAISAAKSKNINELDQFLFSLFSPNEGEELIALCNQPEFLNRRNYIHTRLQLENTLSLSTPELLIKQTEILCQQHPLFAPAFDFLSQLHIQQSHYEEALTSAYNALGLTPSVPLRALHTLKLALICNNKHYFFKASHLLANHLPIADQDWCVYVVEAFNYYGEYIHNCQTARDKKQFILEQKNFVRRSEYRLTTIQKKQLTTLFGLSECKRMIKEGNIIAAKRIMLKASKPFFDDLHQLNSVILVELLYLLSFYGELWLLERVNAVIKTKHQFNDYCLDALHILKHDQELNESLKMLSSTLNESNKIKTANLTIDALELAQYQYQNALTQYPYSSELCISLLECYISLSIDNPATISSMVVTIQNMPLSDKLMSRREAIFKALHANEAYIEEKASSKLLSRLPYSYIKKDKEILNFPRKHATKLLF
;
A
#
# COMPACT_ATOMS: atom_id res chain seq x y z
N MET A 1 -6.23 -36.33 30.68
CA MET A 1 -7.57 -36.93 30.42
C MET A 1 -7.85 -36.88 28.94
N ASN A 2 -8.07 -38.02 28.29
CA ASN A 2 -8.38 -38.12 26.86
C ASN A 2 -9.71 -37.42 26.55
N VAL A 3 -9.67 -36.23 25.95
CA VAL A 3 -10.86 -35.43 25.59
C VAL A 3 -11.70 -36.11 24.49
N PHE A 4 -11.17 -37.15 23.83
CA PHE A 4 -11.83 -37.88 22.75
C PHE A 4 -12.19 -39.32 23.16
N ASN A 5 -13.07 -39.49 24.15
CA ASN A 5 -13.70 -40.79 24.44
C ASN A 5 -14.80 -41.14 23.41
N ASN A 6 -15.12 -42.44 23.29
CA ASN A 6 -15.88 -43.10 22.21
C ASN A 6 -17.24 -42.46 21.78
N GLN A 7 -17.84 -41.57 22.57
CA GLN A 7 -19.05 -40.83 22.18
C GLN A 7 -18.78 -39.66 21.18
N ASN A 8 -17.53 -39.19 21.04
CA ASN A 8 -17.15 -38.08 20.14
C ASN A 8 -16.82 -38.51 18.69
N LYS A 9 -16.78 -39.81 18.36
CA LYS A 9 -16.44 -40.32 17.01
C LYS A 9 -17.40 -39.85 15.88
N LYS A 10 -18.66 -39.52 16.20
CA LYS A 10 -19.62 -38.98 15.21
C LYS A 10 -19.41 -37.47 14.93
N ASN A 11 -18.87 -36.71 15.89
CA ASN A 11 -18.65 -35.27 15.73
C ASN A 11 -17.32 -34.95 15.03
N THR A 12 -16.27 -35.75 15.23
CA THR A 12 -14.99 -35.57 14.53
C THR A 12 -15.11 -35.77 13.02
N LYS A 13 -16.03 -36.63 12.55
CA LYS A 13 -16.31 -36.83 11.11
C LYS A 13 -16.86 -35.60 10.39
N LYS A 14 -17.50 -34.66 11.10
CA LYS A 14 -17.99 -33.40 10.53
C LYS A 14 -16.96 -32.27 10.58
N PHE A 15 -15.86 -32.46 11.30
CA PHE A 15 -14.79 -31.48 11.44
C PHE A 15 -13.79 -31.67 10.30
N THR A 16 -13.95 -30.88 9.24
CA THR A 16 -13.16 -31.03 8.01
C THR A 16 -11.88 -30.20 8.09
N ILE A 17 -10.76 -30.82 7.73
CA ILE A 17 -9.42 -30.23 7.85
C ILE A 17 -8.77 -30.14 6.46
N LEU A 18 -8.08 -29.03 6.18
CA LEU A 18 -7.20 -28.90 5.02
C LEU A 18 -5.76 -28.67 5.51
N ILE A 19 -4.81 -29.44 4.98
CA ILE A 19 -3.38 -29.21 5.19
C ILE A 19 -2.81 -28.59 3.92
N VAL A 20 -2.20 -27.41 4.05
CA VAL A 20 -1.48 -26.70 3.00
C VAL A 20 0.01 -26.72 3.33
N ASP A 21 0.77 -27.59 2.67
CA ASP A 21 2.21 -27.76 2.88
C ASP A 21 2.82 -28.28 1.57
N ASP A 22 3.87 -27.61 1.07
CA ASP A 22 4.58 -27.98 -0.16
C ASP A 22 5.46 -29.23 0.02
N CYS A 23 5.81 -29.54 1.28
CA CYS A 23 6.51 -30.75 1.66
C CYS A 23 5.53 -31.90 1.92
N LEU A 24 5.42 -32.80 0.95
CA LEU A 24 4.55 -33.99 1.03
C LEU A 24 4.82 -34.83 2.28
N VAL A 25 6.08 -35.01 2.68
CA VAL A 25 6.46 -35.80 3.86
C VAL A 25 5.92 -35.16 5.15
N SER A 26 6.06 -33.84 5.28
CA SER A 26 5.51 -33.06 6.40
C SER A 26 3.98 -33.17 6.46
N SER A 27 3.33 -32.97 5.30
CA SER A 27 1.87 -33.07 5.15
C SER A 27 1.31 -34.44 5.54
N LEU A 28 1.95 -35.53 5.08
CA LEU A 28 1.55 -36.90 5.41
C LEU A 28 1.80 -37.24 6.89
N CYS A 29 2.91 -36.75 7.47
CA CYS A 29 3.20 -36.94 8.88
C CYS A 29 2.11 -36.30 9.76
N LEU A 30 1.76 -35.03 9.48
CA LEU A 30 0.68 -34.34 10.18
C LEU A 30 -0.67 -35.05 10.01
N SER A 31 -1.00 -35.47 8.79
CA SER A 31 -2.23 -36.24 8.52
C SER A 31 -2.30 -37.55 9.31
N LYS A 32 -1.18 -38.29 9.39
CA LYS A 32 -1.09 -39.51 10.22
C LYS A 32 -1.31 -39.21 11.70
N LEU A 33 -0.75 -38.13 12.23
CA LEU A 33 -0.98 -37.72 13.61
C LEU A 33 -2.44 -37.34 13.87
N LEU A 34 -3.10 -36.64 12.93
CA LEU A 34 -4.52 -36.29 13.00
C LEU A 34 -5.42 -37.54 12.97
N MET A 35 -5.12 -38.51 12.10
CA MET A 35 -5.84 -39.80 12.08
C MET A 35 -5.71 -40.55 13.40
N LEU A 36 -4.52 -40.56 14.02
CA LEU A 36 -4.31 -41.14 15.35
C LEU A 36 -5.08 -40.42 16.48
N LEU A 37 -5.52 -39.18 16.24
CA LEU A 37 -6.38 -38.40 17.14
C LEU A 37 -7.88 -38.56 16.80
N GLY A 38 -8.22 -39.31 15.74
CA GLY A 38 -9.60 -39.59 15.33
C GLY A 38 -10.21 -38.61 14.33
N PHE A 39 -9.37 -37.84 13.61
CA PHE A 39 -9.79 -36.97 12.52
C PHE A 39 -9.51 -37.64 11.16
N ASP A 40 -10.57 -38.15 10.52
CA ASP A 40 -10.45 -38.92 9.27
C ASP A 40 -10.66 -38.08 8.00
N SER A 41 -11.24 -36.87 8.11
CA SER A 41 -11.55 -36.00 6.97
C SER A 41 -10.44 -34.94 6.77
N VAL A 42 -9.29 -35.37 6.24
CA VAL A 42 -8.14 -34.50 5.97
C VAL A 42 -7.90 -34.40 4.46
N ASP A 43 -8.05 -33.20 3.91
CA ASP A 43 -7.68 -32.87 2.54
C ASP A 43 -6.29 -32.24 2.50
N HIS A 44 -5.64 -32.31 1.33
CA HIS A 44 -4.28 -31.82 1.14
C HIS A 44 -4.20 -30.84 -0.04
N ALA A 45 -3.42 -29.78 0.12
CA ALA A 45 -3.00 -28.87 -0.93
C ALA A 45 -1.48 -28.67 -0.86
N LYS A 46 -0.79 -28.79 -2.00
CA LYS A 46 0.66 -28.58 -2.08
C LYS A 46 1.04 -27.14 -2.40
N THR A 47 0.09 -26.37 -2.93
CA THR A 47 0.33 -25.01 -3.41
C THR A 47 -0.80 -24.09 -2.95
N TYR A 48 -0.53 -22.78 -2.91
CA TYR A 48 -1.54 -21.80 -2.51
C TYR A 48 -2.74 -21.79 -3.47
N GLN A 49 -2.54 -22.03 -4.77
CA GLN A 49 -3.62 -22.10 -5.76
C GLN A 49 -4.52 -23.32 -5.52
N GLN A 50 -3.93 -24.46 -5.13
CA GLN A 50 -4.70 -25.65 -4.75
C GLN A 50 -5.54 -25.39 -3.49
N ALA A 51 -4.96 -24.71 -2.50
CA ALA A 51 -5.67 -24.33 -1.27
C ALA A 51 -6.87 -23.40 -1.58
N ILE A 52 -6.66 -22.38 -2.43
CA ILE A 52 -7.73 -21.49 -2.89
C ILE A 52 -8.86 -22.29 -3.56
N LYS A 53 -8.52 -23.19 -4.50
CA LYS A 53 -9.51 -24.02 -5.21
C LYS A 53 -10.23 -25.00 -4.28
N ALA A 54 -9.57 -25.49 -3.25
CA ALA A 54 -10.16 -26.36 -2.25
C ALA A 54 -11.17 -25.58 -1.39
N CYS A 55 -10.77 -24.43 -0.84
CA CYS A 55 -11.64 -23.59 -0.01
C CYS A 55 -12.81 -22.96 -0.79
N SER A 56 -12.65 -22.73 -2.10
CA SER A 56 -13.76 -22.23 -2.94
C SER A 56 -14.84 -23.30 -3.16
N LYS A 57 -14.51 -24.59 -3.06
CA LYS A 57 -15.43 -25.72 -3.27
C LYS A 57 -16.00 -26.29 -1.99
N LYS A 58 -15.23 -26.25 -0.90
CA LYS A 58 -15.55 -26.89 0.38
C LYS A 58 -15.21 -25.94 1.52
N ARG A 59 -16.11 -25.79 2.48
CA ARG A 59 -15.86 -25.02 3.71
C ARG A 59 -15.19 -25.92 4.75
N TYR A 60 -14.00 -25.52 5.19
CA TYR A 60 -13.23 -26.22 6.19
C TYR A 60 -13.47 -25.66 7.59
N SER A 61 -13.42 -26.55 8.59
CA SER A 61 -13.47 -26.17 10.00
C SER A 61 -12.11 -25.68 10.50
N LEU A 62 -11.04 -26.32 10.03
CA LEU A 62 -9.66 -26.01 10.41
C LEU A 62 -8.72 -26.08 9.20
N LEU A 63 -7.82 -25.12 9.11
CA LEU A 63 -6.72 -25.11 8.15
C LEU A 63 -5.39 -25.28 8.87
N PHE A 64 -4.54 -26.21 8.43
CA PHE A 64 -3.11 -26.16 8.72
C PHE A 64 -2.41 -25.52 7.53
N ILE A 65 -1.62 -24.48 7.76
CA ILE A 65 -0.93 -23.77 6.69
C ILE A 65 0.55 -23.68 7.04
N ASP A 66 1.42 -24.18 6.18
CA ASP A 66 2.85 -23.97 6.33
C ASP A 66 3.21 -22.49 6.15
N TYR A 67 4.03 -21.94 7.04
CA TYR A 67 4.42 -20.55 6.98
C TYR A 67 5.28 -20.25 5.74
N HIS A 68 6.21 -21.13 5.39
CA HIS A 68 7.16 -20.95 4.29
C HIS A 68 6.66 -21.57 2.98
N LEU A 69 5.39 -21.32 2.66
CA LEU A 69 4.75 -21.81 1.46
C LEU A 69 5.35 -21.16 0.19
N GLU A 70 6.04 -21.91 -0.66
CA GLU A 70 6.65 -21.42 -1.91
C GLU A 70 7.52 -20.14 -1.74
N GLN A 71 8.07 -19.57 -2.82
CA GLN A 71 8.95 -18.39 -2.73
C GLN A 71 8.22 -17.04 -2.68
N VAL A 72 6.95 -16.99 -3.11
CA VAL A 72 6.27 -15.71 -3.37
C VAL A 72 5.30 -15.35 -2.24
N LEU A 73 4.40 -16.26 -1.87
CA LEU A 73 3.27 -15.99 -0.97
C LEU A 73 3.35 -16.88 0.27
N ASN A 74 3.58 -16.28 1.44
CA ASN A 74 3.72 -17.05 2.67
C ASN A 74 2.34 -17.54 3.20
N GLY A 75 2.36 -18.50 4.12
CA GLY A 75 1.13 -19.07 4.68
C GLY A 75 0.21 -18.06 5.37
N SER A 76 0.82 -17.02 5.95
CA SER A 76 0.10 -15.93 6.61
C SER A 76 -0.69 -15.07 5.61
N GLU A 77 -0.13 -14.80 4.43
CA GLU A 77 -0.78 -14.08 3.34
C GLU A 77 -1.85 -14.93 2.64
N LEU A 78 -1.66 -16.24 2.57
CA LEU A 78 -2.69 -17.16 2.07
C LEU A 78 -3.96 -17.05 2.92
N TYR A 79 -3.81 -17.01 4.24
CA TYR A 79 -4.96 -16.84 5.14
C TYR A 79 -5.72 -15.54 4.85
N ASP A 80 -5.03 -14.41 4.73
CA ASP A 80 -5.65 -13.12 4.42
C ASP A 80 -6.39 -13.19 3.08
N LEU A 81 -5.76 -13.77 2.06
CA LEU A 81 -6.37 -13.93 0.75
C LEU A 81 -7.63 -14.80 0.80
N LEU A 82 -7.62 -15.91 1.54
CA LEU A 82 -8.79 -16.78 1.71
C LEU A 82 -9.92 -16.05 2.45
N LYS A 83 -9.59 -15.26 3.47
CA LYS A 83 -10.54 -14.45 4.25
C LYS A 83 -11.16 -13.35 3.38
N MET A 84 -10.34 -12.58 2.68
CA MET A 84 -10.78 -11.50 1.79
C MET A 84 -11.70 -12.01 0.68
N LYS A 85 -11.43 -13.20 0.12
CA LYS A 85 -12.28 -13.82 -0.90
C LYS A 85 -13.55 -14.48 -0.34
N GLY A 86 -13.74 -14.51 0.98
CA GLY A 86 -14.88 -15.18 1.61
C GLY A 86 -14.88 -16.71 1.43
N PHE A 87 -13.72 -17.30 1.17
CA PHE A 87 -13.58 -18.75 0.99
C PHE A 87 -13.51 -19.52 2.32
N ILE A 88 -13.28 -18.81 3.41
CA ILE A 88 -13.32 -19.34 4.78
C ILE A 88 -14.37 -18.59 5.60
N GLU A 89 -14.96 -19.28 6.57
CA GLU A 89 -15.92 -18.65 7.49
C GLU A 89 -15.17 -17.87 8.58
N PRO A 90 -15.77 -16.82 9.17
CA PRO A 90 -15.13 -16.07 10.27
C PRO A 90 -14.80 -16.91 11.49
N TYR A 91 -15.46 -18.05 11.68
CA TYR A 91 -15.21 -19.00 12.76
C TYR A 91 -14.31 -20.18 12.35
N THR A 92 -13.89 -20.28 11.08
CA THR A 92 -12.86 -21.26 10.66
C THR A 92 -11.58 -20.99 11.44
N ARG A 93 -10.97 -22.05 11.96
CA ARG A 93 -9.72 -21.97 12.70
C ARG A 93 -8.53 -22.19 11.77
N VAL A 94 -7.39 -21.62 12.11
CA VAL A 94 -6.15 -21.79 11.37
C VAL A 94 -5.04 -22.13 12.35
N ILE A 95 -4.19 -23.09 11.99
CA ILE A 95 -2.97 -23.37 12.73
C ILE A 95 -1.83 -23.26 11.73
N THR A 96 -1.01 -22.23 11.92
CA THR A 96 0.20 -22.06 11.12
C THR A 96 1.27 -23.01 11.61
N VAL A 97 1.92 -23.68 10.68
CA VAL A 97 2.98 -24.66 10.98
C VAL A 97 4.29 -24.12 10.41
N SER A 98 5.37 -24.13 11.17
CA SER A 98 6.67 -23.62 10.67
C SER A 98 7.85 -24.26 11.39
N GLY A 99 9.01 -24.28 10.73
CA GLY A 99 10.29 -24.53 11.39
C GLY A 99 10.89 -23.28 12.05
N ASP A 100 10.43 -22.09 11.69
CA ASP A 100 10.84 -20.83 12.29
C ASP A 100 10.12 -20.64 13.63
N ASN A 101 10.87 -20.40 14.71
CA ASN A 101 10.34 -20.16 16.05
C ASN A 101 10.65 -18.74 16.57
N THR A 102 11.08 -17.84 15.68
CA THR A 102 11.35 -16.46 16.05
C THR A 102 10.08 -15.79 16.56
N THR A 103 10.23 -14.99 17.62
CA THR A 103 9.14 -14.25 18.25
C THR A 103 8.38 -13.40 17.23
N GLN A 104 9.09 -12.82 16.26
CA GLN A 104 8.51 -12.01 15.19
C GLN A 104 7.53 -12.81 14.34
N THR A 105 7.95 -13.95 13.80
CA THR A 105 7.12 -14.81 12.95
C THR A 105 5.88 -15.32 13.68
N VAL A 106 6.03 -15.72 14.94
CA VAL A 106 4.93 -16.20 15.78
C VAL A 106 3.94 -15.08 16.06
N LEU A 107 4.39 -13.93 16.58
CA LEU A 107 3.50 -12.82 16.93
C LEU A 107 2.83 -12.19 15.71
N SER A 108 3.56 -12.04 14.60
CA SER A 108 3.01 -11.61 13.32
C SER A 108 1.85 -12.50 12.87
N THR A 109 2.00 -13.82 13.01
CA THR A 109 0.95 -14.77 12.64
C THR A 109 -0.25 -14.69 13.57
N LEU A 110 -0.01 -14.69 14.89
CA LEU A 110 -1.08 -14.63 15.89
C LEU A 110 -1.86 -13.30 15.86
N SER A 111 -1.22 -12.20 15.43
CA SER A 111 -1.86 -10.88 15.33
C SER A 111 -3.02 -10.82 14.32
N LYS A 112 -3.11 -11.75 13.36
CA LYS A 112 -4.14 -11.78 12.32
C LYS A 112 -5.50 -12.35 12.77
N GLY A 113 -5.54 -12.95 13.97
CA GLY A 113 -6.74 -13.58 14.54
C GLY A 113 -7.07 -14.94 13.94
N ASN A 114 -7.89 -15.73 14.66
CA ASN A 114 -8.36 -17.08 14.27
C ASN A 114 -7.26 -18.14 14.15
N GLY A 115 -6.05 -17.79 14.56
CA GLY A 115 -4.82 -18.52 14.30
C GLY A 115 -4.15 -19.03 15.57
N ASP A 116 -3.59 -20.22 15.50
CA ASP A 116 -2.59 -20.72 16.43
C ASP A 116 -1.29 -21.07 15.68
N TYR A 117 -0.24 -21.44 16.40
CA TYR A 117 1.08 -21.74 15.87
C TYR A 117 1.60 -23.10 16.34
N LEU A 118 2.22 -23.83 15.42
CA LEU A 118 2.91 -25.10 15.67
C LEU A 118 4.32 -25.09 15.11
N CYS A 119 5.31 -25.25 15.99
CA CYS A 119 6.69 -25.44 15.58
C CYS A 119 6.92 -26.89 15.10
N LYS A 120 7.63 -27.05 13.99
CA LYS A 120 8.15 -28.33 13.50
C LYS A 120 9.41 -28.70 14.30
N PRO A 121 9.64 -29.97 14.68
CA PRO A 121 8.79 -31.15 14.43
C PRO A 121 7.56 -31.21 15.36
N ILE A 122 6.44 -31.70 14.82
CA ILE A 122 5.15 -31.72 15.52
C ILE A 122 5.06 -32.94 16.43
N SER A 123 4.89 -32.72 17.73
CA SER A 123 4.63 -33.79 18.70
C SER A 123 3.14 -34.11 18.80
N LYS A 124 2.80 -35.38 19.02
CA LYS A 124 1.40 -35.84 19.18
C LYS A 124 0.71 -35.14 20.36
N SER A 125 1.42 -34.93 21.46
CA SER A 125 0.87 -34.32 22.69
C SER A 125 0.51 -32.85 22.50
N ILE A 126 1.38 -32.07 21.83
CA ILE A 126 1.13 -30.67 21.51
C ILE A 126 -0.02 -30.57 20.50
N LEU A 127 0.02 -31.37 19.42
CA LEU A 127 -1.06 -31.39 18.44
C LEU A 127 -2.41 -31.73 19.07
N SER A 128 -2.46 -32.69 20.01
CA SER A 128 -3.68 -33.04 20.72
C SER A 128 -4.29 -31.88 21.51
N HIS A 129 -3.46 -31.05 22.16
CA HIS A 129 -3.93 -29.86 22.87
C HIS A 129 -4.48 -28.84 21.87
N LYS A 130 -3.68 -28.50 20.84
CA LYS A 130 -4.05 -27.53 19.80
C LYS A 130 -5.34 -27.90 19.07
N MET A 131 -5.53 -29.20 18.78
CA MET A 131 -6.76 -29.70 18.17
C MET A 131 -7.97 -29.59 19.11
N THR A 132 -7.77 -29.78 20.41
CA THR A 132 -8.83 -29.63 21.41
C THR A 132 -9.27 -28.17 21.48
N ASP A 133 -8.31 -27.25 21.56
CA ASP A 133 -8.56 -25.80 21.62
C ASP A 133 -9.26 -25.34 20.33
N ALA A 134 -8.70 -25.66 19.16
CA ALA A 134 -9.29 -25.31 17.87
C ALA A 134 -10.72 -25.85 17.70
N TYR A 135 -10.99 -27.08 18.13
CA TYR A 135 -12.33 -27.65 18.08
C TYR A 135 -13.31 -26.87 18.97
N GLN A 136 -12.93 -26.60 20.22
CA GLN A 136 -13.78 -25.85 21.15
C GLN A 136 -14.03 -24.41 20.67
N GLU A 137 -12.98 -23.74 20.20
CA GLU A 137 -13.07 -22.37 19.68
C GLU A 137 -13.92 -22.30 18.41
N PHE A 138 -13.76 -23.25 17.47
CA PHE A 138 -14.60 -23.32 16.28
C PHE A 138 -16.08 -23.35 16.64
N HIS A 139 -16.48 -24.17 17.60
CA HIS A 139 -17.87 -24.27 18.03
C HIS A 139 -18.35 -23.02 18.79
N LEU A 140 -17.49 -22.45 19.63
CA LEU A 140 -17.77 -21.19 20.33
C LEU A 140 -18.05 -20.05 19.34
N PHE A 141 -17.12 -19.79 18.41
CA PHE A 141 -17.27 -18.73 17.42
C PHE A 141 -18.39 -19.01 16.45
N LYS A 142 -18.60 -20.28 16.03
CA LYS A 142 -19.74 -20.63 15.19
C LYS A 142 -21.06 -20.27 15.87
N LYS A 143 -21.19 -20.48 17.18
CA LYS A 143 -22.38 -20.07 17.93
C LYS A 143 -22.50 -18.55 18.02
N LEU A 144 -21.42 -17.82 18.35
CA LEU A 144 -21.40 -16.35 18.36
C LEU A 144 -21.87 -15.76 17.01
N TYR A 145 -21.29 -16.22 15.89
CA TYR A 145 -21.68 -15.76 14.56
C TYR A 145 -23.09 -16.19 14.16
N THR A 146 -23.61 -17.30 14.70
CA THR A 146 -25.01 -17.70 14.48
C THR A 146 -25.98 -16.76 15.20
N ILE A 147 -25.69 -16.38 16.46
CA ILE A 147 -26.49 -15.40 17.21
C ILE A 147 -26.40 -14.04 16.51
N ARG A 148 -25.21 -13.60 16.11
CA ARG A 148 -25.01 -12.35 15.36
C ARG A 148 -25.83 -12.29 14.07
N LYS A 149 -25.94 -13.40 13.33
CA LYS A 149 -26.79 -13.49 12.13
C LYS A 149 -28.28 -13.37 12.41
N LYS A 150 -28.75 -13.70 13.63
CA LYS A 150 -30.15 -13.53 14.03
C LYS A 150 -30.50 -12.09 14.43
N GLY A 151 -29.50 -11.23 14.68
CA GLY A 151 -29.70 -9.83 15.06
C GLY A 151 -30.01 -9.60 16.55
N ASP A 152 -29.85 -10.61 17.39
CA ASP A 152 -30.06 -10.49 18.85
C ASP A 152 -28.75 -10.03 19.53
N ASN A 153 -28.59 -8.71 19.64
CA ASN A 153 -27.37 -8.09 20.16
C ASN A 153 -27.20 -8.31 21.68
N GLU A 154 -28.29 -8.31 22.44
CA GLU A 154 -28.26 -8.53 23.89
C GLU A 154 -27.81 -9.96 24.22
N GLN A 155 -28.44 -10.95 23.58
CA GLN A 155 -28.03 -12.34 23.74
C GLN A 155 -26.58 -12.56 23.27
N LEU A 156 -26.15 -11.85 22.22
CA LEU A 156 -24.77 -11.94 21.72
C LEU A 156 -23.77 -11.42 22.75
N LYS A 157 -24.03 -10.25 23.35
CA LYS A 157 -23.19 -9.65 24.41
C LYS A 157 -23.14 -10.56 25.63
N GLU A 158 -24.28 -11.02 26.14
CA GLU A 158 -24.35 -11.90 27.31
C GLU A 158 -23.60 -13.22 27.09
N TYR A 159 -23.77 -13.84 25.92
CA TYR A 159 -23.05 -15.07 25.58
C TYR A 159 -21.54 -14.83 25.42
N ALA A 160 -21.12 -13.70 24.85
CA ALA A 160 -19.71 -13.35 24.72
C ALA A 160 -19.06 -13.08 26.09
N ILE A 161 -19.71 -12.34 26.99
CA ILE A 161 -19.22 -12.05 28.34
C ILE A 161 -19.07 -13.34 29.15
N SER A 162 -20.09 -14.20 29.15
CA SER A 162 -20.04 -15.49 29.87
C SER A 162 -18.93 -16.40 29.35
N ALA A 163 -18.73 -16.44 28.04
CA ALA A 163 -17.62 -17.16 27.43
C ALA A 163 -16.26 -16.57 27.85
N ALA A 164 -16.12 -15.25 27.85
CA ALA A 164 -14.86 -14.57 28.21
C ALA A 164 -14.50 -14.71 29.70
N LYS A 165 -15.50 -14.80 30.59
CA LYS A 165 -15.26 -15.11 32.01
C LYS A 165 -14.59 -16.47 32.19
N SER A 166 -15.03 -17.47 31.45
CA SER A 166 -14.53 -18.85 31.57
C SER A 166 -13.29 -19.16 30.72
N LYS A 167 -13.07 -18.44 29.62
CA LYS A 167 -11.98 -18.69 28.67
C LYS A 167 -11.17 -17.42 28.40
N ASN A 168 -9.85 -17.56 28.32
CA ASN A 168 -8.92 -16.47 28.01
C ASN A 168 -8.43 -16.62 26.56
N ILE A 169 -9.22 -16.13 25.60
CA ILE A 169 -8.96 -16.23 24.16
C ILE A 169 -8.86 -14.82 23.59
N ASN A 170 -7.73 -14.47 22.99
CA ASN A 170 -7.46 -13.12 22.50
C ASN A 170 -8.51 -12.61 21.49
N GLU A 171 -8.91 -13.47 20.55
CA GLU A 171 -9.93 -13.13 19.56
C GLU A 171 -11.32 -12.96 20.19
N LEU A 172 -11.62 -13.67 21.28
CA LEU A 172 -12.88 -13.53 21.99
C LEU A 172 -12.95 -12.17 22.69
N ASP A 173 -11.85 -11.74 23.32
CA ASP A 173 -11.75 -10.42 23.93
C ASP A 173 -11.98 -9.33 22.87
N GLN A 174 -11.27 -9.41 21.73
CA GLN A 174 -11.43 -8.46 20.62
C GLN A 174 -12.85 -8.48 20.05
N PHE A 175 -13.45 -9.66 19.88
CA PHE A 175 -14.83 -9.80 19.44
C PHE A 175 -15.79 -9.14 20.42
N LEU A 176 -15.63 -9.39 21.72
CA LEU A 176 -16.45 -8.81 22.78
C LEU A 176 -16.35 -7.28 22.80
N PHE A 177 -15.13 -6.72 22.74
CA PHE A 177 -14.95 -5.27 22.70
C PHE A 177 -15.64 -4.65 21.48
N SER A 178 -15.62 -5.33 20.33
CA SER A 178 -16.31 -4.86 19.11
C SER A 178 -17.84 -4.86 19.19
N LEU A 179 -18.44 -5.46 20.24
CA LEU A 179 -19.88 -5.42 20.47
C LEU A 179 -20.34 -4.15 21.20
N PHE A 180 -19.42 -3.42 21.82
CA PHE A 180 -19.74 -2.17 22.52
C PHE A 180 -19.69 -1.00 21.53
N SER A 181 -20.73 -0.18 21.56
CA SER A 181 -20.78 1.06 20.80
C SER A 181 -19.88 2.13 21.44
N PRO A 182 -19.45 3.17 20.71
CA PRO A 182 -18.65 4.27 21.29
C PRO A 182 -19.30 4.93 22.51
N ASN A 183 -20.64 4.96 22.57
CA ASN A 183 -21.40 5.53 23.68
C ASN A 183 -21.45 4.62 24.93
N GLU A 184 -21.06 3.35 24.80
CA GLU A 184 -21.08 2.35 25.87
C GLU A 184 -19.69 2.19 26.52
N GLY A 185 -18.81 3.19 26.37
CA GLY A 185 -17.44 3.15 26.89
C GLY A 185 -17.37 2.96 28.40
N GLU A 186 -18.25 3.62 29.17
CA GLU A 186 -18.31 3.46 30.63
C GLU A 186 -18.72 2.05 31.05
N GLU A 187 -19.66 1.43 30.33
CA GLU A 187 -20.08 0.04 30.57
C GLU A 187 -18.93 -0.93 30.32
N LEU A 188 -18.17 -0.72 29.23
CA LEU A 188 -17.00 -1.53 28.93
C LEU A 188 -15.87 -1.34 29.96
N ILE A 189 -15.68 -0.13 30.48
CA ILE A 189 -14.75 0.12 31.61
C ILE A 189 -15.21 -0.66 32.85
N ALA A 190 -16.51 -0.62 33.17
CA ALA A 190 -17.06 -1.37 34.31
C ALA A 190 -16.84 -2.88 34.15
N LEU A 191 -17.01 -3.41 32.94
CA LEU A 191 -16.68 -4.80 32.61
C LEU A 191 -15.19 -5.09 32.82
N CYS A 192 -14.29 -4.23 32.32
CA CYS A 192 -12.84 -4.42 32.46
C CYS A 192 -12.38 -4.43 33.93
N ASN A 193 -13.10 -3.74 34.81
CA ASN A 193 -12.80 -3.68 36.25
C ASN A 193 -13.37 -4.87 37.05
N GLN A 194 -14.10 -5.81 36.43
CA GLN A 194 -14.52 -7.04 37.12
C GLN A 194 -13.31 -7.92 37.46
N PRO A 195 -13.34 -8.66 38.58
CA PRO A 195 -12.20 -9.43 39.09
C PRO A 195 -11.70 -10.49 38.09
N GLU A 196 -12.56 -11.03 37.24
CA GLU A 196 -12.20 -12.02 36.21
C GLU A 196 -11.32 -11.43 35.07
N PHE A 197 -11.35 -10.10 34.90
CA PHE A 197 -10.73 -9.39 33.78
C PHE A 197 -9.61 -8.44 34.19
N LEU A 198 -9.59 -7.99 35.45
CA LEU A 198 -8.69 -6.94 35.96
C LEU A 198 -7.21 -7.13 35.61
N ASN A 199 -6.71 -8.37 35.63
CA ASN A 199 -5.31 -8.69 35.38
C ASN A 199 -5.02 -9.17 33.94
N ARG A 200 -6.02 -9.13 33.05
CA ARG A 200 -5.85 -9.57 31.65
C ARG A 200 -5.37 -8.40 30.80
N ARG A 201 -4.22 -8.59 30.12
CA ARG A 201 -3.57 -7.55 29.29
C ARG A 201 -4.51 -6.82 28.32
N ASN A 202 -5.43 -7.54 27.66
CA ASN A 202 -6.35 -6.97 26.68
C ASN A 202 -7.38 -6.03 27.31
N TYR A 203 -7.85 -6.38 28.51
CA TYR A 203 -8.82 -5.58 29.27
C TYR A 203 -8.15 -4.36 29.91
N ILE A 204 -6.93 -4.53 30.45
CA ILE A 204 -6.12 -3.40 30.94
C ILE A 204 -5.90 -2.40 29.79
N HIS A 205 -5.47 -2.89 28.62
CA HIS A 205 -5.24 -2.05 27.45
C HIS A 205 -6.49 -1.31 26.98
N THR A 206 -7.61 -2.02 26.84
CA THR A 206 -8.88 -1.45 26.38
C THR A 206 -9.39 -0.40 27.36
N ARG A 207 -9.28 -0.67 28.67
CA ARG A 207 -9.63 0.30 29.71
C ARG A 207 -8.80 1.58 29.58
N LEU A 208 -7.48 1.48 29.44
CA LEU A 208 -6.61 2.65 29.28
C LEU A 208 -6.93 3.45 28.01
N GLN A 209 -7.27 2.78 26.90
CA GLN A 209 -7.70 3.44 25.67
C GLN A 209 -9.01 4.21 25.85
N LEU A 210 -9.98 3.62 26.55
CA LEU A 210 -11.26 4.26 26.84
C LEU A 210 -11.09 5.43 27.83
N GLU A 211 -10.28 5.27 28.88
CA GLU A 211 -9.97 6.37 29.81
C GLU A 211 -9.34 7.56 29.08
N ASN A 212 -8.47 7.33 28.10
CA ASN A 212 -7.91 8.40 27.26
C ASN A 212 -8.99 9.06 26.38
N THR A 213 -9.81 8.25 25.71
CA THR A 213 -10.85 8.75 24.78
C THR A 213 -11.93 9.55 25.51
N LEU A 214 -12.29 9.12 26.72
CA LEU A 214 -13.27 9.77 27.59
C LEU A 214 -12.66 10.84 28.50
N SER A 215 -11.35 11.10 28.39
CA SER A 215 -10.62 12.09 29.22
C SER A 215 -10.79 11.89 30.73
N LEU A 216 -10.84 10.64 31.19
CA LEU A 216 -11.07 10.27 32.60
C LEU A 216 -9.80 10.30 33.46
N SER A 217 -8.63 10.16 32.82
CA SER A 217 -7.31 10.07 33.46
C SER A 217 -6.36 11.11 32.87
N THR A 218 -5.40 11.59 33.66
CA THR A 218 -4.39 12.53 33.14
C THR A 218 -3.43 11.80 32.18
N PRO A 219 -2.88 12.49 31.18
CA PRO A 219 -1.95 11.88 30.23
C PRO A 219 -0.71 11.26 30.88
N GLU A 220 -0.16 11.87 31.94
CA GLU A 220 1.03 11.35 32.63
C GLU A 220 0.74 10.02 33.34
N LEU A 221 -0.45 9.90 33.94
CA LEU A 221 -0.88 8.67 34.58
C LEU A 221 -1.08 7.56 33.54
N LEU A 222 -1.72 7.88 32.41
CA LEU A 222 -1.95 6.94 31.31
C LEU A 222 -0.64 6.43 30.71
N ILE A 223 0.34 7.33 30.49
CA ILE A 223 1.68 6.95 30.02
C ILE A 223 2.32 5.97 31.01
N LYS A 224 2.38 6.34 32.30
CA LYS A 224 2.99 5.48 33.34
C LYS A 224 2.32 4.11 33.44
N GLN A 225 0.98 4.06 33.40
CA GLN A 225 0.25 2.79 33.44
C GLN A 225 0.48 1.95 32.18
N THR A 226 0.58 2.59 31.02
CA THR A 226 0.88 1.90 29.74
C THR A 226 2.32 1.40 29.70
N GLU A 227 3.29 2.13 30.26
CA GLU A 227 4.67 1.67 30.45
C GLU A 227 4.73 0.43 31.33
N ILE A 228 4.01 0.42 32.46
CA ILE A 228 3.90 -0.77 33.33
C ILE A 228 3.32 -1.94 32.56
N LEU A 229 2.28 -1.72 31.75
CA LEU A 229 1.69 -2.76 30.90
C LEU A 229 2.71 -3.32 29.89
N CYS A 230 3.51 -2.47 29.26
CA CYS A 230 4.57 -2.88 28.34
C CYS A 230 5.67 -3.70 29.05
N GLN A 231 6.03 -3.32 30.28
CA GLN A 231 7.02 -4.05 31.09
C GLN A 231 6.51 -5.43 31.54
N GLN A 232 5.25 -5.51 31.96
CA GLN A 232 4.61 -6.76 32.37
C GLN A 232 4.34 -7.70 31.19
N HIS A 233 4.08 -7.15 30.01
CA HIS A 233 3.81 -7.90 28.79
C HIS A 233 4.64 -7.43 27.59
N PRO A 234 5.96 -7.72 27.56
CA PRO A 234 6.87 -7.23 26.51
C PRO A 234 6.54 -7.70 25.08
N LEU A 235 5.73 -8.73 24.94
CA LEU A 235 5.31 -9.29 23.64
C LEU A 235 3.94 -8.74 23.16
N PHE A 236 3.37 -7.77 23.88
CA PHE A 236 2.05 -7.22 23.58
C PHE A 236 2.17 -5.91 22.78
N ALA A 237 2.37 -6.06 21.48
CA ALA A 237 2.58 -4.94 20.55
C ALA A 237 1.51 -3.82 20.61
N PRO A 238 0.19 -4.10 20.79
CA PRO A 238 -0.80 -3.03 20.92
C PRO A 238 -0.54 -2.05 22.07
N ALA A 239 0.04 -2.48 23.19
CA ALA A 239 0.40 -1.56 24.27
C ALA A 239 1.47 -0.55 23.83
N PHE A 240 2.46 -0.98 23.05
CA PHE A 240 3.49 -0.09 22.50
C PHE A 240 2.92 0.86 21.44
N ASP A 241 1.95 0.42 20.63
CA ASP A 241 1.25 1.31 19.69
C ASP A 241 0.52 2.43 20.45
N PHE A 242 -0.21 2.07 21.51
CA PHE A 242 -0.93 3.04 22.33
C PHE A 242 -0.01 3.96 23.11
N LEU A 243 1.11 3.44 23.64
CA LEU A 243 2.14 4.27 24.26
C LEU A 243 2.70 5.30 23.28
N SER A 244 2.98 4.87 22.04
CA SER A 244 3.39 5.78 20.96
C SER A 244 2.36 6.87 20.71
N GLN A 245 1.06 6.53 20.67
CA GLN A 245 -0.04 7.48 20.50
C GLN A 245 -0.10 8.50 21.65
N LEU A 246 0.01 8.05 22.91
CA LEU A 246 0.01 8.95 24.08
C LEU A 246 1.19 9.93 24.04
N HIS A 247 2.38 9.45 23.69
CA HIS A 247 3.55 10.32 23.54
C HIS A 247 3.37 11.35 22.42
N ILE A 248 2.75 10.98 21.29
CA ILE A 248 2.42 11.94 20.21
C ILE A 248 1.46 13.03 20.71
N GLN A 249 0.42 12.66 21.47
CA GLN A 249 -0.52 13.62 22.05
C GLN A 249 0.18 14.62 22.99
N GLN A 250 1.26 14.18 23.65
CA GLN A 250 2.10 15.02 24.50
C GLN A 250 3.29 15.67 23.75
N SER A 251 3.37 15.56 22.42
CA SER A 251 4.48 16.05 21.59
C SER A 251 5.87 15.46 21.95
N HIS A 252 5.92 14.33 22.64
CA HIS A 252 7.12 13.56 22.98
C HIS A 252 7.52 12.61 21.83
N TYR A 253 7.97 13.18 20.70
CA TYR A 253 8.13 12.42 19.45
C TYR A 253 9.27 11.38 19.48
N GLU A 254 10.33 11.57 20.26
CA GLU A 254 11.44 10.60 20.33
C GLU A 254 11.05 9.33 21.10
N GLU A 255 10.30 9.49 22.18
CA GLU A 255 9.72 8.42 22.97
C GLU A 255 8.62 7.70 22.17
N ALA A 256 7.81 8.47 21.43
CA ALA A 256 6.83 7.92 20.52
C ALA A 256 7.47 7.05 19.44
N LEU A 257 8.59 7.50 18.87
CA LEU A 257 9.35 6.77 17.87
C LEU A 257 9.92 5.47 18.43
N THR A 258 10.48 5.51 19.64
CA THR A 258 11.03 4.32 20.29
C THR A 258 9.94 3.28 20.55
N SER A 259 8.78 3.73 21.04
CA SER A 259 7.61 2.86 21.28
C SER A 259 7.07 2.26 19.98
N ALA A 260 6.94 3.07 18.92
CA ALA A 260 6.50 2.60 17.59
C ALA A 260 7.48 1.56 17.01
N TYR A 261 8.79 1.80 17.12
CA TYR A 261 9.80 0.88 16.65
C TYR A 261 9.79 -0.45 17.43
N ASN A 262 9.52 -0.42 18.73
CA ASN A 262 9.35 -1.64 19.54
C ASN A 262 8.13 -2.45 19.07
N ALA A 263 6.99 -1.80 18.80
CA ALA A 263 5.81 -2.46 18.26
C ALA A 263 6.09 -3.08 16.87
N LEU A 264 6.76 -2.33 15.99
CA LEU A 264 7.19 -2.80 14.67
C LEU A 264 8.12 -4.01 14.78
N GLY A 265 9.07 -3.97 15.71
CA GLY A 265 10.02 -5.05 15.96
C GLY A 265 9.35 -6.36 16.38
N LEU A 266 8.18 -6.31 17.03
CA LEU A 266 7.42 -7.50 17.42
C LEU A 266 6.61 -8.09 16.26
N THR A 267 6.10 -7.26 15.35
CA THR A 267 5.24 -7.71 14.24
C THR A 267 5.58 -6.99 12.93
N PRO A 268 6.73 -7.29 12.33
CA PRO A 268 7.19 -6.57 11.14
C PRO A 268 6.28 -6.80 9.91
N SER A 269 5.42 -7.82 9.94
CA SER A 269 4.40 -8.07 8.89
C SER A 269 3.22 -7.10 8.89
N VAL A 270 3.10 -6.19 9.87
CA VAL A 270 2.03 -5.19 9.91
C VAL A 270 2.56 -3.90 9.27
N PRO A 271 2.21 -3.59 8.00
CA PRO A 271 2.82 -2.50 7.25
C PRO A 271 2.56 -1.13 7.88
N LEU A 272 1.38 -0.92 8.49
CA LEU A 272 1.00 0.34 9.13
C LEU A 272 1.94 0.72 10.28
N ARG A 273 2.43 -0.26 11.06
CA ARG A 273 3.44 0.00 12.12
C ARG A 273 4.76 0.50 11.53
N ALA A 274 5.14 -0.02 10.36
CA ALA A 274 6.35 0.41 9.68
C ALA A 274 6.20 1.83 9.12
N LEU A 275 5.07 2.14 8.50
CA LEU A 275 4.77 3.48 7.99
C LEU A 275 4.70 4.52 9.11
N HIS A 276 4.05 4.19 10.23
CA HIS A 276 4.03 5.03 11.42
C HIS A 276 5.44 5.31 11.96
N THR A 277 6.27 4.28 12.06
CA THR A 277 7.66 4.41 12.49
C THR A 277 8.48 5.26 11.51
N LEU A 278 8.30 5.10 10.19
CA LEU A 278 8.96 5.92 9.17
C LEU A 278 8.56 7.40 9.29
N LYS A 279 7.27 7.67 9.50
CA LYS A 279 6.74 9.03 9.70
C LYS A 279 7.33 9.68 10.95
N LEU A 280 7.34 8.99 12.08
CA LEU A 280 7.93 9.49 13.32
C LEU A 280 9.43 9.69 13.19
N ALA A 281 10.14 8.75 12.55
CA ALA A 281 11.57 8.88 12.31
C ALA A 281 11.88 10.13 11.49
N LEU A 282 11.08 10.41 10.45
CA LEU A 282 11.15 11.63 9.65
C LEU A 282 10.95 12.89 10.50
N ILE A 283 9.93 12.92 11.36
CA ILE A 283 9.66 14.06 12.27
C ILE A 283 10.85 14.30 13.20
N CYS A 284 11.40 13.25 13.80
CA CYS A 284 12.54 13.33 14.72
C CYS A 284 13.90 13.45 13.99
N ASN A 285 13.92 13.48 12.66
CA ASN A 285 15.14 13.40 11.84
C ASN A 285 16.06 12.21 12.20
N ASN A 286 15.48 11.10 12.66
CA ASN A 286 16.23 9.91 13.09
C ASN A 286 16.48 8.94 11.93
N LYS A 287 17.59 9.17 11.21
CA LYS A 287 17.98 8.38 10.02
C LYS A 287 18.14 6.89 10.33
N HIS A 288 18.61 6.53 11.52
CA HIS A 288 18.87 5.15 11.91
C HIS A 288 17.58 4.32 12.01
N TYR A 289 16.57 4.83 12.74
CA TYR A 289 15.28 4.14 12.80
C TYR A 289 14.51 4.20 11.48
N PHE A 290 14.68 5.28 10.70
CA PHE A 290 14.09 5.36 9.37
C PHE A 290 14.56 4.20 8.46
N PHE A 291 15.88 3.97 8.37
CA PHE A 291 16.40 2.88 7.53
C PHE A 291 16.02 1.50 8.06
N LYS A 292 16.03 1.28 9.37
CA LYS A 292 15.60 0.00 9.94
C LYS A 292 14.12 -0.29 9.65
N ALA A 293 13.25 0.70 9.84
CA ALA A 293 11.82 0.56 9.55
C ALA A 293 11.56 0.33 8.06
N SER A 294 12.29 1.00 7.16
CA SER A 294 12.12 0.80 5.71
C SER A 294 12.59 -0.58 5.28
N HIS A 295 13.68 -1.10 5.86
CA HIS A 295 14.16 -2.45 5.58
C HIS A 295 13.15 -3.51 6.05
N LEU A 296 12.57 -3.33 7.24
CA LEU A 296 11.52 -4.23 7.74
C LEU A 296 10.28 -4.20 6.83
N LEU A 297 9.82 -3.01 6.42
CA LEU A 297 8.70 -2.90 5.48
C LEU A 297 8.97 -3.62 4.16
N ALA A 298 10.17 -3.45 3.57
CA ALA A 298 10.52 -4.12 2.31
C ALA A 298 10.58 -5.64 2.46
N ASN A 299 11.17 -6.14 3.55
CA ASN A 299 11.34 -7.57 3.81
C ASN A 299 10.01 -8.27 4.13
N HIS A 300 9.01 -7.54 4.64
CA HIS A 300 7.72 -8.10 5.04
C HIS A 300 6.54 -7.49 4.27
N LEU A 301 6.80 -6.91 3.09
CA LEU A 301 5.78 -6.28 2.26
C LEU A 301 4.64 -7.29 1.94
N PRO A 302 3.38 -7.01 2.32
CA PRO A 302 2.28 -7.95 2.18
C PRO A 302 1.75 -7.96 0.74
N ILE A 303 2.27 -8.85 -0.10
CA ILE A 303 2.02 -8.82 -1.55
C ILE A 303 0.59 -9.25 -1.95
N ALA A 304 -0.11 -9.94 -1.06
CA ALA A 304 -1.48 -10.39 -1.25
C ALA A 304 -2.50 -9.28 -0.93
N ASP A 305 -2.05 -8.25 -0.21
CA ASP A 305 -2.84 -7.08 0.09
C ASP A 305 -3.06 -6.24 -1.18
N GLN A 306 -4.26 -5.72 -1.36
CA GLN A 306 -4.57 -4.82 -2.48
C GLN A 306 -3.82 -3.49 -2.35
N ASP A 307 -3.46 -3.10 -1.11
CA ASP A 307 -2.86 -1.82 -0.77
C ASP A 307 -1.32 -1.84 -0.73
N TRP A 308 -0.67 -2.92 -1.15
CA TRP A 308 0.81 -2.99 -1.14
C TRP A 308 1.48 -1.81 -1.87
N CYS A 309 0.85 -1.32 -2.95
CA CYS A 309 1.31 -0.14 -3.68
C CYS A 309 1.24 1.14 -2.83
N VAL A 310 0.22 1.29 -1.98
CA VAL A 310 0.06 2.44 -1.07
C VAL A 310 1.23 2.49 -0.11
N TYR A 311 1.57 1.36 0.52
CA TYR A 311 2.68 1.30 1.48
C TYR A 311 4.01 1.68 0.85
N VAL A 312 4.25 1.25 -0.39
CA VAL A 312 5.45 1.62 -1.16
C VAL A 312 5.46 3.11 -1.51
N VAL A 313 4.33 3.65 -1.96
CA VAL A 313 4.21 5.08 -2.32
C VAL A 313 4.42 5.97 -1.11
N GLU A 314 3.84 5.64 0.04
CA GLU A 314 4.06 6.38 1.29
C GLU A 314 5.52 6.34 1.72
N ALA A 315 6.16 5.17 1.69
CA ALA A 315 7.58 5.04 1.97
C ALA A 315 8.42 5.92 1.02
N PHE A 316 8.14 5.91 -0.29
CA PHE A 316 8.81 6.78 -1.26
C PHE A 316 8.58 8.26 -1.00
N ASN A 317 7.38 8.66 -0.57
CA ASN A 317 7.11 10.03 -0.18
C ASN A 317 7.98 10.45 1.02
N TYR A 318 8.11 9.58 2.04
CA TYR A 318 9.00 9.87 3.18
C TYR A 318 10.48 9.92 2.79
N TYR A 319 10.95 9.03 1.91
CA TYR A 319 12.29 9.13 1.32
C TYR A 319 12.46 10.47 0.58
N GLY A 320 11.48 10.88 -0.22
CA GLY A 320 11.49 12.12 -0.97
C GLY A 320 11.62 13.36 -0.06
N GLU A 321 10.89 13.39 1.04
CA GLU A 321 10.98 14.47 2.03
C GLU A 321 12.34 14.52 2.73
N TYR A 322 12.90 13.37 3.14
CA TYR A 322 14.26 13.32 3.68
C TYR A 322 15.30 13.83 2.69
N ILE A 323 15.23 13.36 1.44
CA ILE A 323 16.17 13.74 0.37
C ILE A 323 16.09 15.24 0.10
N HIS A 324 14.88 15.81 0.13
CA HIS A 324 14.66 17.25 -0.04
C HIS A 324 15.25 18.07 1.10
N ASN A 325 15.10 17.60 2.34
CA ASN A 325 15.55 18.30 3.55
C ASN A 325 17.03 18.02 3.91
N CYS A 326 17.73 17.17 3.16
CA CYS A 326 19.15 16.87 3.38
C CYS A 326 20.03 18.12 3.19
N GLN A 327 20.84 18.45 4.20
CA GLN A 327 21.78 19.56 4.15
C GLN A 327 23.08 19.21 3.40
N THR A 328 23.49 17.93 3.43
CA THR A 328 24.75 17.49 2.82
C THR A 328 24.52 16.62 1.58
N ALA A 329 25.39 16.78 0.58
CA ALA A 329 25.36 15.94 -0.63
C ALA A 329 25.62 14.45 -0.33
N ARG A 330 26.37 14.15 0.74
CA ARG A 330 26.65 12.78 1.19
C ARG A 330 25.38 12.11 1.71
N ASP A 331 24.64 12.78 2.60
CA ASP A 331 23.37 12.27 3.12
C ASP A 331 22.36 12.08 2.00
N LYS A 332 22.25 13.05 1.09
CA LYS A 332 21.38 12.96 -0.08
C LYS A 332 21.67 11.71 -0.91
N LYS A 333 22.95 11.45 -1.20
CA LYS A 333 23.39 10.23 -1.92
C LYS A 333 23.06 8.95 -1.14
N GLN A 334 23.23 8.95 0.17
CA GLN A 334 22.90 7.81 1.02
C GLN A 334 21.40 7.50 1.00
N PHE A 335 20.53 8.50 1.15
CA PHE A 335 19.09 8.28 1.09
C PHE A 335 18.62 7.79 -0.29
N ILE A 336 19.19 8.31 -1.38
CA ILE A 336 18.90 7.80 -2.73
C ILE A 336 19.35 6.35 -2.88
N LEU A 337 20.52 5.98 -2.34
CA LEU A 337 20.99 4.60 -2.34
C LEU A 337 20.06 3.69 -1.51
N GLU A 338 19.65 4.13 -0.33
CA GLU A 338 18.75 3.36 0.53
C GLU A 338 17.36 3.21 -0.07
N GLN A 339 16.84 4.21 -0.79
CA GLN A 339 15.60 4.09 -1.55
C GLN A 339 15.72 3.01 -2.64
N LYS A 340 16.85 2.94 -3.34
CA LYS A 340 17.12 1.87 -4.32
C LYS A 340 17.25 0.50 -3.66
N ASN A 341 17.88 0.44 -2.49
CA ASN A 341 17.97 -0.80 -1.72
C ASN A 341 16.59 -1.27 -1.23
N PHE A 342 15.71 -0.35 -0.83
CA PHE A 342 14.31 -0.64 -0.50
C PHE A 342 13.60 -1.30 -1.69
N VAL A 343 13.72 -0.73 -2.89
CA VAL A 343 13.14 -1.32 -4.12
C VAL A 343 13.65 -2.74 -4.35
N ARG A 344 14.97 -2.93 -4.35
CA ARG A 344 15.61 -4.24 -4.56
C ARG A 344 15.16 -5.28 -3.54
N ARG A 345 15.00 -4.89 -2.27
CA ARG A 345 14.50 -5.80 -1.21
C ARG A 345 13.06 -6.19 -1.46
N SER A 346 12.20 -5.23 -1.77
CA SER A 346 10.79 -5.48 -2.09
C SER A 346 10.61 -6.40 -3.29
N GLU A 347 11.50 -6.33 -4.30
CA GLU A 347 11.45 -7.21 -5.47
C GLU A 347 11.53 -8.71 -5.12
N TYR A 348 12.25 -9.10 -4.06
CA TYR A 348 12.36 -10.52 -3.70
C TYR A 348 11.02 -11.15 -3.31
N ARG A 349 10.06 -10.34 -2.87
CA ARG A 349 8.71 -10.80 -2.50
C ARG A 349 7.73 -10.75 -3.66
N LEU A 350 7.92 -9.85 -4.62
CA LEU A 350 6.92 -9.54 -5.63
C LEU A 350 6.89 -10.54 -6.79
N THR A 351 5.70 -10.78 -7.32
CA THR A 351 5.52 -11.50 -8.60
C THR A 351 6.17 -10.76 -9.76
N THR A 352 6.36 -11.43 -10.91
CA THR A 352 6.94 -10.82 -12.12
C THR A 352 6.18 -9.58 -12.61
N ILE A 353 4.84 -9.59 -12.51
CA ILE A 353 4.00 -8.44 -12.88
C ILE A 353 4.17 -7.31 -11.85
N GLN A 354 4.11 -7.64 -10.56
CA GLN A 354 4.30 -6.65 -9.49
C GLN A 354 5.70 -6.02 -9.50
N LYS A 355 6.75 -6.75 -9.92
CA LYS A 355 8.10 -6.18 -10.10
C LYS A 355 8.13 -5.06 -11.14
N LYS A 356 7.45 -5.27 -12.28
CA LYS A 356 7.30 -4.23 -13.32
C LYS A 356 6.54 -3.02 -12.78
N GLN A 357 5.45 -3.26 -12.04
CA GLN A 357 4.67 -2.21 -11.37
C GLN A 357 5.49 -1.43 -10.33
N LEU A 358 6.30 -2.10 -9.51
CA LEU A 358 7.21 -1.46 -8.56
C LEU A 358 8.24 -0.59 -9.27
N THR A 359 8.79 -1.06 -10.39
CA THR A 359 9.71 -0.26 -11.23
C THR A 359 9.03 0.99 -11.76
N THR A 360 7.76 0.88 -12.20
CA THR A 360 6.96 2.05 -12.59
C THR A 360 6.81 3.02 -11.42
N LEU A 361 6.33 2.56 -10.26
CA LEU A 361 6.19 3.39 -9.05
C LEU A 361 7.49 4.10 -8.65
N PHE A 362 8.61 3.38 -8.69
CA PHE A 362 9.91 3.96 -8.39
C PHE A 362 10.26 5.07 -9.39
N GLY A 363 10.05 4.85 -10.69
CA GLY A 363 10.23 5.87 -11.72
C GLY A 363 9.33 7.10 -11.53
N LEU A 364 8.07 6.92 -11.11
CA LEU A 364 7.18 8.03 -10.76
C LEU A 364 7.71 8.82 -9.54
N SER A 365 8.24 8.12 -8.53
CA SER A 365 8.87 8.77 -7.37
C SER A 365 10.12 9.57 -7.74
N GLU A 366 10.96 9.04 -8.64
CA GLU A 366 12.14 9.75 -9.16
C GLU A 366 11.71 10.98 -9.97
N CYS A 367 10.66 10.86 -10.77
CA CYS A 367 10.07 11.98 -11.50
C CYS A 367 9.66 13.10 -10.54
N LYS A 368 8.85 12.81 -9.51
CA LYS A 368 8.43 13.80 -8.49
C LYS A 368 9.64 14.48 -7.83
N ARG A 369 10.67 13.71 -7.47
CA ARG A 369 11.91 14.26 -6.88
C ARG A 369 12.63 15.19 -7.85
N MET A 370 12.79 14.80 -9.11
CA MET A 370 13.51 15.60 -10.11
C MET A 370 12.76 16.87 -10.51
N ILE A 371 11.42 16.86 -10.49
CA ILE A 371 10.60 18.08 -10.62
C ILE A 371 10.97 19.06 -9.50
N LYS A 372 11.01 18.61 -8.24
CA LYS A 372 11.43 19.45 -7.09
C LYS A 372 12.87 19.99 -7.22
N GLU A 373 13.75 19.28 -7.94
CA GLU A 373 15.13 19.70 -8.22
C GLU A 373 15.26 20.63 -9.45
N GLY A 374 14.16 20.89 -10.18
CA GLY A 374 14.14 21.71 -11.40
C GLY A 374 14.50 20.97 -12.69
N ASN A 375 14.76 19.66 -12.63
CA ASN A 375 15.15 18.83 -13.79
C ASN A 375 13.92 18.26 -14.53
N ILE A 376 13.03 19.14 -14.98
CA ILE A 376 11.66 18.78 -15.39
C ILE A 376 11.59 17.89 -16.65
N ILE A 377 12.41 18.16 -17.69
CA ILE A 377 12.43 17.36 -18.92
C ILE A 377 12.98 15.95 -18.64
N ALA A 378 14.04 15.85 -17.86
CA ALA A 378 14.61 14.56 -17.49
C ALA A 378 13.66 13.75 -16.59
N ALA A 379 12.92 14.41 -15.69
CA ALA A 379 11.87 13.82 -14.87
C ALA A 379 10.77 13.18 -15.75
N LYS A 380 10.27 13.94 -16.74
CA LYS A 380 9.27 13.47 -17.70
C LYS A 380 9.74 12.23 -18.45
N ARG A 381 11.00 12.24 -18.92
CA ARG A 381 11.61 11.11 -19.63
C ARG A 381 11.62 9.84 -18.78
N ILE A 382 11.95 9.96 -17.50
CA ILE A 382 11.92 8.82 -16.56
C ILE A 382 10.50 8.31 -16.37
N MET A 383 9.53 9.20 -16.13
CA MET A 383 8.12 8.82 -15.96
C MET A 383 7.58 8.05 -17.17
N LEU A 384 7.76 8.59 -18.39
CA LEU A 384 7.30 7.93 -19.61
C LEU A 384 8.06 6.62 -19.86
N LYS A 385 9.38 6.56 -19.61
CA LYS A 385 10.17 5.33 -19.79
C LYS A 385 9.73 4.24 -18.83
N ALA A 386 9.45 4.58 -17.58
CA ALA A 386 9.00 3.64 -16.55
C ALA A 386 7.57 3.14 -16.81
N SER A 387 6.74 3.93 -17.49
CA SER A 387 5.36 3.60 -17.84
C SER A 387 5.22 2.91 -19.21
N LYS A 388 6.24 3.04 -20.09
CA LYS A 388 6.26 2.48 -21.45
C LYS A 388 5.81 1.01 -21.55
N PRO A 389 6.24 0.08 -20.67
CA PRO A 389 5.84 -1.32 -20.78
C PRO A 389 4.33 -1.57 -20.69
N PHE A 390 3.56 -0.59 -20.20
CA PHE A 390 2.12 -0.69 -19.97
C PHE A 390 1.29 0.20 -20.90
N PHE A 391 1.90 0.92 -21.86
CA PHE A 391 1.13 1.82 -22.74
C PHE A 391 -0.03 1.10 -23.43
N ASP A 392 0.16 -0.14 -23.84
CA ASP A 392 -0.87 -0.93 -24.54
C ASP A 392 -1.72 -1.81 -23.63
N ASP A 393 -1.34 -1.97 -22.37
CA ASP A 393 -2.07 -2.78 -21.39
C ASP A 393 -2.14 -2.10 -20.01
N LEU A 394 -2.75 -0.91 -20.00
CA LEU A 394 -2.94 -0.10 -18.78
C LEU A 394 -3.85 -0.79 -17.76
N HIS A 395 -4.71 -1.74 -18.17
CA HIS A 395 -5.60 -2.47 -17.26
C HIS A 395 -4.83 -3.33 -16.25
N GLN A 396 -3.63 -3.78 -16.62
CA GLN A 396 -2.73 -4.50 -15.73
C GLN A 396 -2.18 -3.64 -14.60
N LEU A 397 -2.19 -2.31 -14.70
CA LEU A 397 -1.69 -1.44 -13.63
C LEU A 397 -2.63 -1.45 -12.41
N ASN A 398 -2.02 -1.41 -11.23
CA ASN A 398 -2.72 -1.16 -9.98
C ASN A 398 -3.31 0.27 -9.99
N SER A 399 -4.50 0.46 -9.42
CA SER A 399 -5.20 1.74 -9.35
C SER A 399 -4.34 2.86 -8.77
N VAL A 400 -3.51 2.57 -7.77
CA VAL A 400 -2.57 3.54 -7.17
C VAL A 400 -1.60 4.08 -8.22
N ILE A 401 -1.03 3.20 -9.06
CA ILE A 401 -0.09 3.58 -10.13
C ILE A 401 -0.79 4.42 -11.19
N LEU A 402 -2.03 4.06 -11.55
CA LEU A 402 -2.82 4.80 -12.52
C LEU A 402 -3.10 6.22 -12.03
N VAL A 403 -3.47 6.40 -10.76
CA VAL A 403 -3.75 7.72 -10.18
C VAL A 403 -2.48 8.57 -10.06
N GLU A 404 -1.37 7.95 -9.63
CA GLU A 404 -0.04 8.57 -9.58
C GLU A 404 0.43 9.04 -10.97
N LEU A 405 0.23 8.20 -11.98
CA LEU A 405 0.55 8.53 -13.36
C LEU A 405 -0.39 9.61 -13.90
N LEU A 406 -1.70 9.51 -13.64
CA LEU A 406 -2.69 10.50 -14.06
C LEU A 406 -2.30 11.90 -13.59
N TYR A 407 -1.93 12.04 -12.32
CA TYR A 407 -1.49 13.29 -11.75
C TYR A 407 -0.26 13.88 -12.48
N LEU A 408 0.77 13.07 -12.75
CA LEU A 408 1.97 13.54 -13.45
C LEU A 408 1.68 13.87 -14.93
N LEU A 409 0.81 13.11 -15.58
CA LEU A 409 0.40 13.40 -16.96
C LEU A 409 -0.40 14.70 -17.06
N SER A 410 -1.24 14.99 -16.06
CA SER A 410 -1.96 16.26 -15.96
C SER A 410 -0.99 17.43 -15.82
N PHE A 411 0.07 17.29 -15.01
CA PHE A 411 1.13 18.30 -14.90
C PHE A 411 1.86 18.55 -16.22
N TYR A 412 2.18 17.49 -16.98
CA TYR A 412 2.90 17.62 -18.24
C TYR A 412 2.04 17.99 -19.46
N GLY A 413 0.71 17.85 -19.37
CA GLY A 413 -0.19 18.02 -20.51
C GLY A 413 -0.02 16.92 -21.57
N GLU A 414 0.21 15.67 -21.14
CA GLU A 414 0.35 14.50 -22.02
C GLU A 414 -1.01 13.84 -22.29
N LEU A 415 -1.84 14.48 -23.09
CA LEU A 415 -3.24 14.06 -23.29
C LEU A 415 -3.39 12.67 -23.90
N TRP A 416 -2.54 12.31 -24.87
CA TRP A 416 -2.59 11.01 -25.54
C TRP A 416 -2.53 9.81 -24.58
N LEU A 417 -1.82 9.94 -23.46
CA LEU A 417 -1.75 8.90 -22.42
C LEU A 417 -2.74 9.17 -21.29
N LEU A 418 -2.92 10.44 -20.92
CA LEU A 418 -3.86 10.85 -19.86
C LEU A 418 -5.28 10.35 -20.15
N GLU A 419 -5.76 10.51 -21.38
CA GLU A 419 -7.10 10.06 -21.80
C GLU A 419 -7.25 8.54 -21.68
N ARG A 420 -6.22 7.78 -22.08
CA ARG A 420 -6.20 6.32 -21.96
C ARG A 420 -6.21 5.86 -20.50
N VAL A 421 -5.39 6.50 -19.65
CA VAL A 421 -5.35 6.23 -18.21
C VAL A 421 -6.71 6.54 -17.57
N ASN A 422 -7.31 7.68 -17.91
CA ASN A 422 -8.62 8.08 -17.39
C ASN A 422 -9.73 7.12 -17.84
N ALA A 423 -9.68 6.64 -19.09
CA ALA A 423 -10.60 5.61 -19.58
C ALA A 423 -10.49 4.31 -18.76
N VAL A 424 -9.27 3.85 -18.47
CA VAL A 424 -9.04 2.65 -17.64
C VAL A 424 -9.55 2.87 -16.21
N ILE A 425 -9.27 4.02 -15.59
CA ILE A 425 -9.76 4.36 -14.24
C ILE A 425 -11.30 4.28 -14.18
N LYS A 426 -12.02 4.77 -15.20
CA LYS A 426 -13.49 4.69 -15.27
C LYS A 426 -14.02 3.25 -15.32
N THR A 427 -13.23 2.28 -15.77
CA THR A 427 -13.62 0.86 -15.80
C THR A 427 -13.38 0.12 -14.48
N LYS A 428 -12.64 0.70 -13.52
CA LYS A 428 -12.33 0.06 -12.24
C LYS A 428 -13.49 0.27 -11.26
N HIS A 429 -13.93 -0.80 -10.60
CA HIS A 429 -15.08 -0.78 -9.69
C HIS A 429 -14.70 -0.55 -8.21
N GLN A 430 -13.42 -0.72 -7.86
CA GLN A 430 -12.94 -0.63 -6.48
C GLN A 430 -11.69 0.24 -6.41
N PHE A 431 -11.72 1.21 -5.51
CA PHE A 431 -10.62 2.10 -5.16
C PHE A 431 -10.44 2.08 -3.65
N ASN A 432 -9.20 2.10 -3.21
CA ASN A 432 -8.86 2.33 -1.80
C ASN A 432 -8.94 3.84 -1.48
N ASP A 433 -8.89 4.16 -0.19
CA ASP A 433 -9.02 5.54 0.31
C ASP A 433 -7.96 6.46 -0.30
N TYR A 434 -6.72 5.98 -0.45
CA TYR A 434 -5.64 6.70 -1.12
C TYR A 434 -6.03 7.17 -2.52
N CYS A 435 -6.56 6.25 -3.34
CA CYS A 435 -6.99 6.57 -4.70
C CYS A 435 -8.19 7.51 -4.71
N LEU A 436 -9.15 7.32 -3.80
CA LEU A 436 -10.34 8.16 -3.70
C LEU A 436 -9.98 9.59 -3.34
N ASP A 437 -9.11 9.79 -2.35
CA ASP A 437 -8.61 11.11 -1.95
C ASP A 437 -7.88 11.79 -3.11
N ALA A 438 -6.97 11.06 -3.77
CA ALA A 438 -6.20 11.62 -4.87
C ALA A 438 -7.09 12.00 -6.08
N LEU A 439 -8.05 11.16 -6.44
CA LEU A 439 -9.03 11.44 -7.49
C LEU A 439 -9.99 12.57 -7.09
N HIS A 440 -10.40 12.63 -5.83
CA HIS A 440 -11.26 13.69 -5.32
C HIS A 440 -10.61 15.04 -5.55
N ILE A 441 -9.34 15.18 -5.17
CA ILE A 441 -8.67 16.47 -5.30
C ILE A 441 -8.44 16.84 -6.78
N LEU A 442 -8.05 15.89 -7.64
CA LEU A 442 -7.96 16.14 -9.10
C LEU A 442 -9.30 16.58 -9.71
N LYS A 443 -10.42 16.01 -9.26
CA LYS A 443 -11.76 16.38 -9.74
C LYS A 443 -12.21 17.77 -9.27
N HIS A 444 -11.76 18.21 -8.10
CA HIS A 444 -12.16 19.50 -7.52
C HIS A 444 -11.21 20.64 -7.86
N ASP A 445 -10.08 20.36 -8.50
CA ASP A 445 -9.19 21.38 -9.06
C ASP A 445 -9.82 21.98 -10.34
N GLN A 446 -10.63 23.02 -10.18
CA GLN A 446 -11.35 23.67 -11.29
C GLN A 446 -10.38 24.23 -12.34
N GLU A 447 -9.30 24.86 -11.90
CA GLU A 447 -8.31 25.49 -12.79
C GLU A 447 -7.57 24.44 -13.64
N LEU A 448 -7.14 23.33 -13.03
CA LEU A 448 -6.52 22.23 -13.76
C LEU A 448 -7.50 21.60 -14.76
N ASN A 449 -8.76 21.42 -14.38
CA ASN A 449 -9.75 20.81 -15.27
C ASN A 449 -10.12 21.73 -16.45
N GLU A 450 -10.18 23.04 -16.24
CA GLU A 450 -10.40 24.02 -17.31
C GLU A 450 -9.20 24.09 -18.27
N SER A 451 -7.98 24.15 -17.74
CA SER A 451 -6.76 24.17 -18.55
C SER A 451 -6.60 22.89 -19.40
N LEU A 452 -6.88 21.71 -18.83
CA LEU A 452 -6.87 20.45 -19.59
C LEU A 452 -7.96 20.38 -20.67
N LYS A 453 -9.16 20.94 -20.42
CA LYS A 453 -10.22 21.03 -21.43
C LYS A 453 -9.80 21.95 -22.60
N MET A 454 -9.22 23.10 -22.29
CA MET A 454 -8.70 24.04 -23.30
C MET A 454 -7.55 23.42 -24.11
N LEU A 455 -6.68 22.66 -23.46
CA LEU A 455 -5.62 21.91 -24.14
C LEU A 455 -6.22 20.87 -25.10
N SER A 456 -7.23 20.12 -24.66
CA SER A 456 -7.90 19.11 -25.47
C SER A 456 -8.64 19.72 -26.67
N SER A 457 -9.34 20.85 -26.49
CA SER A 457 -9.98 21.56 -27.62
C SER A 457 -8.96 22.05 -28.64
N THR A 458 -7.86 22.65 -28.18
CA THR A 458 -6.78 23.16 -29.03
C THR A 458 -6.16 22.06 -29.89
N LEU A 459 -5.87 20.89 -29.31
CA LEU A 459 -5.33 19.75 -30.06
C LEU A 459 -6.36 19.11 -31.00
N ASN A 460 -7.64 19.05 -30.61
CA ASN A 460 -8.69 18.42 -31.41
C ASN A 460 -9.13 19.25 -32.61
N GLU A 461 -9.31 20.57 -32.44
CA GLU A 461 -9.62 21.50 -33.55
C GLU A 461 -8.51 21.45 -34.60
N SER A 462 -7.27 21.38 -34.16
CA SER A 462 -6.12 21.37 -35.05
C SER A 462 -5.83 20.02 -35.72
N ASN A 463 -6.24 18.89 -35.12
CA ASN A 463 -6.19 17.60 -35.79
C ASN A 463 -7.17 17.51 -36.98
N LYS A 464 -8.30 18.24 -36.94
CA LYS A 464 -9.25 18.35 -38.08
C LYS A 464 -8.65 19.16 -39.22
N ILE A 465 -7.90 20.21 -38.88
CA ILE A 465 -7.17 21.09 -39.78
C ILE A 465 -6.13 20.29 -40.60
N LYS A 466 -5.42 19.32 -40.03
CA LYS A 466 -4.44 18.45 -40.76
C LYS A 466 -5.06 17.48 -41.77
N THR A 467 -6.34 17.13 -41.64
CA THR A 467 -7.00 16.15 -42.52
C THR A 467 -7.61 16.77 -43.78
N ALA A 468 -7.69 18.10 -43.85
CA ALA A 468 -8.11 18.84 -45.04
C ALA A 468 -6.90 19.64 -45.56
N ASN A 469 -6.69 19.70 -46.88
CA ASN A 469 -5.60 20.48 -47.47
C ASN A 469 -5.55 21.91 -46.88
N LEU A 470 -4.44 22.25 -46.24
CA LEU A 470 -4.37 23.42 -45.37
C LEU A 470 -4.15 24.73 -46.14
N THR A 471 -4.99 25.73 -45.87
CA THR A 471 -4.71 27.12 -46.22
C THR A 471 -3.67 27.71 -45.26
N ILE A 472 -2.91 28.71 -45.73
CA ILE A 472 -1.87 29.39 -44.93
C ILE A 472 -2.51 30.01 -43.67
N ASP A 473 -3.65 30.70 -43.81
CA ASP A 473 -4.36 31.32 -42.68
C ASP A 473 -4.75 30.32 -41.57
N ALA A 474 -5.11 29.09 -41.94
CA ALA A 474 -5.46 28.04 -40.98
C ALA A 474 -4.22 27.52 -40.23
N LEU A 475 -3.06 27.48 -40.89
CA LEU A 475 -1.78 27.12 -40.28
C LEU A 475 -1.29 28.19 -39.31
N GLU A 476 -1.43 29.47 -39.66
CA GLU A 476 -1.07 30.60 -38.79
C GLU A 476 -1.97 30.65 -37.54
N LEU A 477 -3.27 30.43 -37.69
CA LEU A 477 -4.19 30.34 -36.56
C LEU A 477 -3.83 29.17 -35.63
N ALA A 478 -3.57 27.99 -36.19
CA ALA A 478 -3.16 26.82 -35.42
C ALA A 478 -1.82 27.06 -34.69
N GLN A 479 -0.85 27.68 -35.36
CA GLN A 479 0.42 28.07 -34.74
C GLN A 479 0.20 28.97 -33.51
N TYR A 480 -0.62 30.02 -33.65
CA TYR A 480 -0.92 30.94 -32.54
C TYR A 480 -1.58 30.22 -31.37
N GLN A 481 -2.55 29.34 -31.64
CA GLN A 481 -3.22 28.55 -30.62
C GLN A 481 -2.24 27.61 -29.89
N TYR A 482 -1.35 26.91 -30.62
CA TYR A 482 -0.34 26.05 -30.00
C TYR A 482 0.68 26.82 -29.18
N GLN A 483 1.15 27.98 -29.65
CA GLN A 483 2.06 28.83 -28.89
C GLN A 483 1.43 29.27 -27.57
N ASN A 484 0.15 29.67 -27.58
CA ASN A 484 -0.59 30.03 -26.38
C ASN A 484 -0.74 28.83 -25.42
N ALA A 485 -1.12 27.65 -25.93
CA ALA A 485 -1.24 26.45 -25.10
C ALA A 485 0.11 26.01 -24.50
N LEU A 486 1.21 26.21 -25.23
CA LEU A 486 2.57 25.89 -24.76
C LEU A 486 3.01 26.80 -23.60
N THR A 487 2.43 28.00 -23.44
CA THR A 487 2.68 28.83 -22.24
C THR A 487 2.17 28.17 -20.96
N GLN A 488 1.05 27.45 -21.03
CA GLN A 488 0.46 26.73 -19.90
C GLN A 488 1.10 25.34 -19.72
N TYR A 489 1.40 24.66 -20.83
CA TYR A 489 2.01 23.33 -20.84
C TYR A 489 3.34 23.31 -21.61
N PRO A 490 4.40 23.95 -21.06
CA PRO A 490 5.68 24.12 -21.75
C PRO A 490 6.42 22.83 -22.05
N TYR A 491 6.04 21.74 -21.37
CA TYR A 491 6.67 20.44 -21.49
C TYR A 491 5.80 19.42 -22.25
N SER A 492 4.66 19.79 -22.83
CA SER A 492 3.80 18.84 -23.55
C SER A 492 4.44 18.40 -24.87
N SER A 493 4.59 17.09 -25.05
CA SER A 493 5.18 16.54 -26.26
C SER A 493 4.28 16.72 -27.48
N GLU A 494 2.96 16.64 -27.30
CA GLU A 494 1.99 16.81 -28.40
C GLU A 494 1.99 18.24 -28.94
N LEU A 495 2.08 19.24 -28.05
CA LEU A 495 2.18 20.64 -28.44
C LEU A 495 3.50 20.94 -29.14
N CYS A 496 4.64 20.51 -28.58
CA CYS A 496 5.94 20.70 -29.22
C CYS A 496 5.99 20.09 -30.63
N ILE A 497 5.52 18.85 -30.80
CA ILE A 497 5.47 18.18 -32.11
C ILE A 497 4.57 18.97 -33.07
N SER A 498 3.38 19.38 -32.61
CA SER A 498 2.41 20.03 -33.48
C SER A 498 2.84 21.45 -33.89
N LEU A 499 3.49 22.19 -33.00
CA LEU A 499 4.02 23.52 -33.30
C LEU A 499 5.22 23.45 -34.25
N LEU A 500 6.12 22.47 -34.07
CA LEU A 500 7.23 22.25 -35.00
C LEU A 500 6.75 21.87 -36.40
N GLU A 501 5.67 21.10 -36.53
CA GLU A 501 5.04 20.83 -37.83
C GLU A 501 4.53 22.10 -38.50
N CYS A 502 3.91 23.03 -37.74
CA CYS A 502 3.50 24.34 -38.25
C CYS A 502 4.70 25.17 -38.71
N TYR A 503 5.78 25.22 -37.93
CA TYR A 503 6.98 25.98 -38.28
C TYR A 503 7.62 25.48 -39.58
N ILE A 504 7.72 24.16 -39.74
CA ILE A 504 8.23 23.55 -40.99
C ILE A 504 7.30 23.89 -42.16
N SER A 505 5.98 23.78 -41.96
CA SER A 505 5.00 24.02 -43.04
C SER A 505 4.95 25.49 -43.48
N LEU A 506 5.11 26.42 -42.54
CA LEU A 506 5.14 27.86 -42.78
C LEU A 506 6.55 28.39 -43.09
N SER A 507 7.58 27.54 -43.08
CA SER A 507 8.99 27.92 -43.23
C SER A 507 9.44 29.03 -42.26
N ILE A 508 8.94 28.98 -41.01
CA ILE A 508 9.25 29.97 -39.97
C ILE A 508 10.58 29.64 -39.29
N ASP A 509 11.56 30.54 -39.43
CA ASP A 509 12.86 30.40 -38.80
C ASP A 509 12.89 31.02 -37.39
N ASN A 510 13.00 30.16 -36.37
CA ASN A 510 13.19 30.58 -34.98
C ASN A 510 14.04 29.54 -34.21
N PRO A 511 15.37 29.58 -34.38
CA PRO A 511 16.28 28.52 -33.93
C PRO A 511 16.22 28.28 -32.42
N ALA A 512 16.05 29.33 -31.61
CA ALA A 512 16.01 29.22 -30.15
C ALA A 512 14.79 28.44 -29.65
N THR A 513 13.60 28.74 -30.21
CA THR A 513 12.36 28.03 -29.83
C THR A 513 12.31 26.62 -30.42
N ILE A 514 12.84 26.42 -31.63
CA ILE A 514 12.95 25.09 -32.24
C ILE A 514 13.86 24.20 -31.40
N SER A 515 15.05 24.69 -31.04
CA SER A 515 16.02 23.95 -30.22
C SER A 515 15.43 23.53 -28.87
N SER A 516 14.72 24.44 -28.17
CA SER A 516 14.11 24.10 -26.88
C SER A 516 13.00 23.05 -26.99
N MET A 517 12.16 23.11 -28.03
CA MET A 517 11.13 22.11 -28.31
C MET A 517 11.75 20.76 -28.69
N VAL A 518 12.79 20.76 -29.53
CA VAL A 518 13.54 19.55 -29.91
C VAL A 518 14.10 18.87 -28.67
N VAL A 519 14.78 19.60 -27.78
CA VAL A 519 15.31 19.06 -26.51
C VAL A 519 14.21 18.43 -25.66
N THR A 520 13.01 19.01 -25.66
CA THR A 520 11.86 18.54 -24.88
C THR A 520 11.32 17.20 -25.39
N ILE A 521 11.33 16.96 -26.70
CA ILE A 521 10.78 15.73 -27.32
C ILE A 521 11.84 14.69 -27.71
N GLN A 522 13.12 15.07 -27.69
CA GLN A 522 14.24 14.20 -28.04
C GLN A 522 14.36 13.05 -27.03
N ASN A 523 14.45 11.83 -27.58
CA ASN A 523 14.54 10.58 -26.81
C ASN A 523 13.36 10.36 -25.82
N MET A 524 12.22 11.02 -26.03
CA MET A 524 11.00 10.76 -25.26
C MET A 524 10.33 9.48 -25.75
N PRO A 525 9.99 8.53 -24.86
CA PRO A 525 9.15 7.39 -25.23
C PRO A 525 7.70 7.86 -25.34
N LEU A 526 7.17 7.88 -26.56
CA LEU A 526 5.81 8.31 -26.89
C LEU A 526 5.05 7.15 -27.55
N SER A 527 3.78 7.38 -27.92
CA SER A 527 3.04 6.45 -28.79
C SER A 527 3.70 6.34 -30.17
N ASP A 528 3.48 5.22 -30.86
CA ASP A 528 4.05 4.99 -32.20
C ASP A 528 3.69 6.10 -33.19
N LYS A 529 2.43 6.58 -33.14
CA LYS A 529 1.98 7.73 -33.96
C LYS A 529 2.79 9.00 -33.70
N LEU A 530 3.05 9.33 -32.43
CA LEU A 530 3.82 10.52 -32.07
C LEU A 530 5.31 10.36 -32.36
N MET A 531 5.86 9.15 -32.20
CA MET A 531 7.26 8.87 -32.56
C MET A 531 7.49 9.03 -34.06
N SER A 532 6.62 8.50 -34.90
CA SER A 532 6.70 8.68 -36.36
C SER A 532 6.62 10.15 -36.78
N ARG A 533 5.73 10.93 -36.16
CA ARG A 533 5.63 12.38 -36.39
C ARG A 533 6.92 13.11 -35.99
N ARG A 534 7.44 12.83 -34.80
CA ARG A 534 8.72 13.39 -34.34
C ARG A 534 9.87 13.06 -35.28
N GLU A 535 9.95 11.82 -35.76
CA GLU A 535 11.01 11.40 -36.68
C GLU A 535 10.92 12.09 -38.04
N ALA A 536 9.70 12.34 -38.54
CA ALA A 536 9.49 13.14 -39.75
C ALA A 536 9.97 14.59 -39.56
N ILE A 537 9.66 15.20 -38.41
CA ILE A 537 10.13 16.54 -38.05
C ILE A 537 11.66 16.59 -38.01
N PHE A 538 12.31 15.63 -37.33
CA PHE A 538 13.77 15.59 -37.25
C PHE A 538 14.42 15.43 -38.62
N LYS A 539 13.86 14.60 -39.50
CA LYS A 539 14.34 14.49 -40.90
C LYS A 539 14.20 15.80 -41.66
N ALA A 540 13.07 16.51 -41.52
CA ALA A 540 12.83 17.78 -42.18
C ALA A 540 13.76 18.90 -41.67
N LEU A 541 13.99 18.97 -40.36
CA LEU A 541 14.92 19.92 -39.76
C LEU A 541 16.39 19.65 -40.17
N HIS A 542 16.79 18.38 -40.31
CA HIS A 542 18.12 18.02 -40.80
C HIS A 542 18.32 18.29 -42.28
N ALA A 543 17.27 18.19 -43.10
CA ALA A 543 17.34 18.49 -44.53
C ALA A 543 17.48 20.00 -44.83
N ASN A 544 17.08 20.86 -43.88
CA ASN A 544 17.23 22.31 -43.97
C ASN A 544 18.39 22.77 -43.06
N GLU A 545 19.65 22.54 -43.48
CA GLU A 545 20.86 22.87 -42.71
C GLU A 545 20.97 24.35 -42.26
N ALA A 546 20.20 25.26 -42.87
CA ALA A 546 20.12 26.67 -42.45
C ALA A 546 19.43 26.90 -41.08
N TYR A 547 18.64 25.95 -40.57
CA TYR A 547 17.93 26.09 -39.28
C TYR A 547 18.79 25.79 -38.04
N ILE A 548 19.96 25.19 -38.22
CA ILE A 548 20.82 24.66 -37.15
C ILE A 548 22.23 25.25 -37.26
N GLU A 549 22.38 26.57 -37.42
CA GLU A 549 23.67 27.20 -37.12
C GLU A 549 23.81 27.42 -35.61
N GLU A 550 24.57 26.50 -35.01
CA GLU A 550 24.91 26.42 -33.60
C GLU A 550 25.88 27.56 -33.21
N LYS A 551 25.42 28.59 -32.48
CA LYS A 551 26.33 29.40 -31.66
C LYS A 551 26.40 28.83 -30.25
N ALA A 552 27.45 28.03 -30.06
CA ALA A 552 27.99 27.66 -28.76
C ALA A 552 27.95 28.85 -27.79
N SER A 553 27.14 28.74 -26.74
CA SER A 553 27.32 29.52 -25.52
C SER A 553 26.87 28.70 -24.32
N SER A 554 27.87 28.06 -23.72
CA SER A 554 27.88 27.67 -22.32
C SER A 554 27.36 28.79 -21.42
N LYS A 555 26.52 28.43 -20.43
CA LYS A 555 25.95 29.25 -19.33
C LYS A 555 24.76 30.15 -19.71
N LEU A 556 23.55 29.57 -19.73
CA LEU A 556 22.30 30.24 -19.36
C LEU A 556 21.17 29.21 -19.16
N LEU A 557 21.32 28.34 -18.17
CA LEU A 557 20.25 27.42 -17.70
C LEU A 557 19.74 27.78 -16.30
N SER A 558 19.81 29.06 -15.93
CA SER A 558 19.33 29.52 -14.63
C SER A 558 18.42 30.73 -14.79
N ARG A 559 17.17 30.56 -14.31
CA ARG A 559 16.10 31.55 -14.12
C ARG A 559 14.99 31.53 -15.18
N LEU A 560 14.12 30.52 -15.07
CA LEU A 560 12.68 30.75 -15.28
C LEU A 560 12.15 31.61 -14.11
N PRO A 561 11.16 32.49 -14.34
CA PRO A 561 10.73 33.48 -13.35
C PRO A 561 10.20 32.83 -12.07
N TYR A 562 10.71 33.35 -10.94
CA TYR A 562 10.44 32.93 -9.55
C TYR A 562 8.95 32.94 -9.13
N SER A 563 8.03 33.42 -9.97
CA SER A 563 6.60 33.52 -9.68
C SER A 563 5.81 32.23 -9.90
N TYR A 564 6.30 31.29 -10.72
CA TYR A 564 5.57 30.04 -11.02
C TYR A 564 5.77 28.93 -9.96
N ILE A 565 6.83 29.01 -9.15
CA ILE A 565 7.18 28.03 -8.10
C ILE A 565 6.18 28.03 -6.92
N LYS A 566 5.32 29.05 -6.78
CA LYS A 566 4.31 29.09 -5.72
C LYS A 566 3.14 28.12 -5.95
N LYS A 567 2.76 27.82 -7.19
CA LYS A 567 1.71 26.82 -7.52
C LYS A 567 2.22 25.37 -7.39
N ASP A 568 3.51 25.14 -7.67
CA ASP A 568 4.15 23.82 -7.54
C ASP A 568 4.20 23.28 -6.10
N LYS A 569 4.23 24.16 -5.09
CA LYS A 569 4.34 23.75 -3.68
C LYS A 569 3.04 23.21 -3.08
N GLU A 570 1.87 23.53 -3.63
CA GLU A 570 0.61 22.95 -3.14
C GLU A 570 0.27 21.64 -3.86
N ILE A 571 0.62 21.55 -5.14
CA ILE A 571 0.37 20.38 -5.98
C ILE A 571 1.32 19.23 -5.58
N LEU A 572 2.62 19.48 -5.35
CA LEU A 572 3.62 18.44 -4.99
C LEU A 572 3.62 18.00 -3.51
N ASN A 573 2.87 18.67 -2.63
CA ASN A 573 2.76 18.36 -1.20
C ASN A 573 1.58 17.43 -0.85
N PHE A 574 1.12 16.68 -1.85
CA PHE A 574 -0.13 15.93 -1.77
C PHE A 574 -0.22 14.71 -0.86
N PRO A 575 0.84 14.16 -0.23
CA PRO A 575 0.61 13.21 0.86
C PRO A 575 0.42 13.92 2.21
N ARG A 576 0.47 15.26 2.30
CA ARG A 576 0.32 15.94 3.60
C ARG A 576 -1.11 16.26 3.97
N LYS A 577 -2.00 16.76 3.10
CA LYS A 577 -3.30 17.32 3.53
C LYS A 577 -4.37 16.31 4.00
N HIS A 578 -4.27 15.03 3.66
CA HIS A 578 -5.22 14.00 4.11
C HIS A 578 -4.64 13.01 5.13
N ALA A 579 -3.32 12.82 5.19
CA ALA A 579 -2.65 12.26 6.37
C ALA A 579 -2.56 13.26 7.55
N THR A 580 -2.97 14.53 7.34
CA THR A 580 -3.12 15.55 8.39
C THR A 580 -4.56 15.81 8.81
N LYS A 581 -5.57 15.12 8.26
CA LYS A 581 -6.94 15.15 8.81
C LYS A 581 -7.15 14.24 10.03
N LEU A 582 -6.06 13.64 10.52
CA LEU A 582 -5.88 13.12 11.88
C LEU A 582 -4.58 13.67 12.50
N LEU A 583 -4.25 14.95 12.26
CA LEU A 583 -3.12 15.65 12.92
C LEU A 583 -3.55 16.95 13.64
N PHE A 584 -4.77 16.96 14.17
CA PHE A 584 -5.12 17.55 15.47
C PHE A 584 -6.21 16.69 16.10
#